data_AF-A0A963RPF9-F1
#
_entry.id   AF-A0A963RPF9-F1
#
_cell.length_a   1.000
_cell.length_b   1.000
_cell.length_c   1.000
_cell.angle_alpha   90.00
_cell.angle_beta   90.00
_cell.angle_gamma   90.00
#
_symmetry.space_group_name_H-M   'P 1'
#
loop_
_entity.id
_entity.type
_entity.pdbx_description
1 polymer ?
#
loop_
_entity_poly.entity_id
_entity_poly.type
_entity_poly.pdbx_seq_one_letter_code
_entity_poly.pdbx_strand_id
1 'polypeptide(L)' 'MTATPDTTTDRMADALRTALTPTELEVLDESWQHAGHAGANGSGFGTHFRVRIASPRFAGLNR' A
#
# COMPACT_ATOMS: atom_id res chain seq x y z
N MET A 1 21.18 -11.28 -3.75
CA MET A 1 20.72 -10.16 -2.90
C MET A 1 19.24 -9.94 -3.16
N THR A 2 18.43 -10.89 -2.72
CA THR A 2 16.97 -10.88 -2.83
C THR A 2 16.46 -10.22 -1.56
N ALA A 3 15.86 -9.03 -1.67
CA ALA A 3 15.24 -8.37 -0.54
C ALA A 3 14.01 -9.19 -0.11
N THR A 4 13.99 -9.66 1.14
CA THR A 4 12.77 -10.19 1.76
C THR A 4 11.76 -9.04 1.88
N PRO A 5 10.49 -9.20 1.47
CA PRO A 5 9.46 -8.19 1.70
C PRO A 5 9.07 -8.21 3.18
N ASP A 6 9.92 -7.63 4.04
CA ASP A 6 9.75 -7.67 5.50
C ASP A 6 8.77 -6.60 6.00
N THR A 7 8.33 -5.66 5.15
CA THR A 7 7.34 -4.65 5.52
C THR A 7 5.95 -4.95 4.94
N THR A 8 4.90 -4.51 5.63
CA THR A 8 3.52 -4.58 5.11
C THR A 8 3.37 -3.80 3.80
N THR A 9 4.08 -2.68 3.66
CA THR A 9 4.16 -1.89 2.41
C THR A 9 4.64 -2.74 1.24
N ASP A 10 5.74 -3.48 1.41
CA ASP A 10 6.32 -4.32 0.35
C ASP A 10 5.35 -5.44 -0.05
N ARG A 11 4.74 -6.10 0.94
CA ARG A 11 3.75 -7.15 0.68
C ARG A 11 2.52 -6.62 -0.06
N MET A 12 2.04 -5.42 0.29
CA MET A 12 0.97 -4.75 -0.46
C MET A 12 1.42 -4.43 -1.88
N ALA A 13 2.63 -3.90 -2.05
CA ALA A 13 3.15 -3.55 -3.37
C ALA A 13 3.24 -4.78 -4.29
N ASP A 14 3.74 -5.90 -3.79
CA ASP A 14 3.88 -7.15 -4.57
C ASP A 14 2.53 -7.75 -4.92
N ALA A 15 1.58 -7.75 -3.98
CA ALA A 15 0.21 -8.20 -4.24
C ALA A 15 -0.46 -7.34 -5.32
N LEU A 16 -0.32 -6.00 -5.24
CA LEU A 16 -0.89 -5.06 -6.21
C LEU A 16 -0.21 -5.19 -7.59
N ARG A 17 1.12 -5.36 -7.64
CA ARG A 17 1.85 -5.60 -8.89
C ARG A 17 1.35 -6.86 -9.60
N THR A 18 1.19 -7.94 -8.84
CA THR A 18 0.70 -9.23 -9.35
C THR A 18 -0.74 -9.12 -9.83
N ALA A 19 -1.62 -8.54 -9.00
CA ALA A 19 -3.06 -8.52 -9.26
C ALA A 19 -3.49 -7.49 -10.31
N LEU A 20 -2.74 -6.39 -10.48
CA LEU A 20 -3.18 -5.24 -11.28
C LEU A 20 -2.25 -4.90 -12.44
N THR A 21 -1.03 -5.45 -12.51
CA THR A 21 -0.03 -5.10 -13.54
C THR A 21 0.04 -3.58 -13.78
N PRO A 22 0.29 -2.79 -12.71
CA PRO A 22 0.24 -1.35 -12.78
C PRO A 22 1.39 -0.79 -13.63
N THR A 23 1.14 0.31 -14.31
CA THR A 23 2.17 1.13 -14.97
C THR A 23 2.86 2.06 -13.98
N GLU A 24 2.19 2.42 -12.88
CA GLU A 24 2.72 3.19 -11.77
C GLU A 24 2.12 2.68 -10.46
N LEU A 25 2.95 2.51 -9.42
CA LEU A 25 2.52 2.08 -8.11
C LEU A 25 3.37 2.73 -7.01
N GLU A 26 2.70 3.43 -6.11
CA GLU A 26 3.25 4.01 -4.88
C GLU A 26 2.41 3.51 -3.70
N VAL A 27 3.06 2.94 -2.69
CA VAL A 27 2.45 2.51 -1.42
C VAL A 27 3.19 3.22 -0.30
N LEU A 28 2.49 4.10 0.43
CA LEU A 28 3.05 4.91 1.52
C LEU A 28 2.39 4.50 2.83
N ASP A 29 3.20 4.20 3.85
CA ASP A 29 2.72 4.02 5.22
C ASP A 29 2.53 5.40 5.86
N GLU A 30 1.28 5.76 6.16
CA GLU A 30 0.90 7.02 6.81
C GLU A 30 0.42 6.78 8.25
N SER A 31 0.67 5.60 8.83
CA SER A 31 0.20 5.25 10.18
C SER A 31 0.62 6.23 11.26
N TRP A 32 1.79 6.86 11.11
CA TRP A 32 2.28 7.86 12.07
C TRP A 32 1.34 9.06 12.19
N GLN A 33 0.63 9.44 11.11
CA GLN A 33 -0.34 10.54 11.12
C GLN A 33 -1.58 10.21 11.98
N HIS A 34 -1.75 8.94 12.32
CA HIS A 34 -2.88 8.44 13.09
C HIS A 34 -2.48 7.84 14.44
N ALA A 35 -1.21 7.98 14.85
CA ALA A 35 -0.75 7.50 16.15
C ALA A 35 -1.62 8.11 17.28
N GLY A 36 -2.27 7.25 18.07
CA GLY A 36 -3.14 7.64 19.19
C GLY A 36 -4.65 7.66 18.90
N HIS A 37 -5.09 7.41 17.66
CA HIS A 37 -6.52 7.22 17.36
C HIS A 37 -6.97 5.76 17.61
N ALA A 38 -8.27 5.54 17.80
CA ALA A 38 -8.85 4.22 18.08
C ALA A 38 -8.55 3.14 17.01
N GLY A 39 -8.18 3.55 15.79
CA GLY A 39 -7.76 2.66 14.70
C GLY A 39 -6.25 2.44 14.59
N ALA A 40 -5.43 3.06 15.43
CA ALA A 40 -3.99 2.85 15.45
C ALA A 40 -3.63 1.70 16.39
N ASN A 41 -2.68 0.86 15.99
CA ASN A 41 -2.17 -0.27 16.76
C ASN A 41 -1.15 0.15 17.85
N GLY A 42 -0.99 1.45 18.09
CA GLY A 42 -0.01 2.01 19.03
C GLY A 42 1.44 2.03 18.55
N SER A 43 1.79 1.36 17.45
CA SER A 43 3.17 1.29 16.93
C SER A 43 3.54 2.46 16.01
N GLY A 44 2.54 3.15 15.44
CA GLY A 44 2.76 4.20 14.44
C GLY A 44 3.10 3.68 13.04
N PHE A 45 3.04 2.36 12.80
CA PHE A 45 3.27 1.72 11.51
C PHE A 45 2.19 0.67 11.20
N GLY A 46 1.96 0.40 9.92
CA GLY A 46 1.25 -0.81 9.49
C GLY A 46 -0.27 -0.82 9.61
N THR A 47 -0.90 0.34 9.79
CA THR A 47 -2.35 0.50 10.04
C THR A 47 -3.07 1.41 9.05
N HIS A 48 -2.37 2.36 8.43
CA HIS A 48 -2.95 3.27 7.45
C HIS A 48 -1.99 3.47 6.30
N PHE A 49 -2.49 3.28 5.08
CA PHE A 49 -1.68 3.34 3.88
C PHE A 49 -2.35 4.19 2.83
N ARG A 50 -1.57 5.04 2.16
CA ARG A 50 -1.96 5.70 0.93
C ARG A 50 -1.39 4.94 -0.24
N VAL A 51 -2.28 4.53 -1.15
CA VAL A 51 -1.90 3.85 -2.38
C VAL A 51 -2.25 4.73 -3.56
N ARG A 52 -1.27 4.98 -4.42
CA ARG A 52 -1.46 5.62 -5.73
C ARG A 52 -1.10 4.61 -6.80
N ILE A 53 -2.03 4.36 -7.71
CA ILE A 53 -1.88 3.29 -8.68
C ILE A 53 -2.50 3.66 -10.02
N ALA A 54 -1.73 3.47 -11.08
CA ALA A 54 -2.20 3.53 -12.45
C ALA A 54 -2.13 2.13 -13.07
N SER A 55 -3.23 1.65 -13.66
CA SER A 55 -3.28 0.36 -14.34
C SER A 55 -4.29 0.39 -15.50
N PRO A 56 -3.96 -0.26 -16.64
CA PRO A 56 -4.93 -0.50 -17.71
C PRO A 56 -6.19 -1.24 -17.24
N ARG A 57 -6.11 -2.01 -16.14
CA ARG A 57 -7.26 -2.71 -15.57
C ARG A 57 -8.35 -1.77 -15.04
N PHE A 58 -8.05 -0.49 -14.83
CA PHE A 58 -9.04 0.50 -14.42
C PHE A 58 -9.78 1.13 -15.60
N ALA A 59 -9.38 0.86 -16.85
CA ALA A 59 -10.04 1.43 -18.02
C ALA A 59 -11.53 1.03 -18.07
N GLY A 60 -12.42 2.03 -18.16
CA GLY A 60 -13.86 1.83 -18.22
C GLY A 60 -14.53 1.50 -16.88
N LEU A 61 -13.80 1.51 -15.76
CA LEU A 61 -14.37 1.37 -14.43
C LEU A 61 -14.69 2.73 -13.82
N ASN A 62 -15.75 2.76 -13.01
CA ASN A 62 -16.14 3.95 -12.24
C ASN A 62 -15.44 3.95 -10.87
N ARG A 63 -15.35 5.12 -10.24
CA ARG A 63 -14.83 5.28 -8.88
C ARG A 63 -15.79 4.75 -7.82
#